data_AF-A0A2M7SFS3-F1
#
_entry.id   AF-A0A2M7SFS3-F1
#
_cell.length_a   1.000
_cell.length_b   1.000
_cell.length_c   1.000
_cell.angle_alpha   90.00
_cell.angle_beta   90.00
_cell.angle_gamma   90.00
#
_symmetry.space_group_name_H-M   'P 1'
#
loop_
_entity.id
_entity.type
_entity.pdbx_description
1 polymer ?
#
loop_
_entity_poly.entity_id
_entity_poly.type
_entity_poly.pdbx_seq_one_letter_code
_entity_poly.pdbx_strand_id
1 'polypeptide(L)'
;MDWITFLSKLIDSVVWPVSIIILALIFRSPLSELIQVLKKFKYKGFELEFDSEVKKLHSDIAKTIPDKGIIDEETKAEKSKMIQLSRVSPQAAILNSWAQVEKEAFLTVRRLKPELADKEINNWLLVIHTLLNSGKLDDDKFRQFNKLGSLRNQIAHNIDIPISQEGAQEYIESALILKRHLEEIV
;
A
#
# COMPACT_ATOMS: atom_id res chain seq x y z
N MET A 1 -66.33 -14.02 -20.07
CA MET A 1 -64.92 -14.09 -20.54
C MET A 1 -64.57 -15.54 -20.66
N ASP A 2 -64.01 -15.95 -21.80
CA ASP A 2 -63.64 -17.35 -22.00
C ASP A 2 -62.48 -17.70 -21.05
N TRP A 3 -62.61 -18.82 -20.35
CA TRP A 3 -61.63 -19.36 -19.41
C TRP A 3 -60.22 -19.44 -20.00
N ILE A 4 -60.14 -19.70 -21.31
CA ILE A 4 -58.91 -19.74 -22.11
C ILE A 4 -58.22 -18.37 -22.17
N THR A 5 -59.00 -17.28 -22.29
CA THR A 5 -58.45 -15.92 -22.38
C THR A 5 -57.88 -15.45 -21.05
N PHE A 6 -58.47 -15.87 -19.92
CA PHE A 6 -57.93 -15.60 -18.59
C PHE A 6 -56.60 -16.32 -18.37
N LEU A 7 -56.53 -17.60 -18.75
CA LEU A 7 -55.32 -18.40 -18.62
C LEU A 7 -54.16 -17.86 -19.48
N SER A 8 -54.45 -17.43 -20.72
CA SER A 8 -53.46 -16.79 -21.60
C SER A 8 -52.85 -15.54 -20.97
N LYS A 9 -53.68 -14.62 -20.45
CA LYS A 9 -53.20 -13.37 -19.84
C LYS A 9 -52.39 -13.61 -18.56
N LEU A 10 -52.72 -14.66 -17.80
CA LEU A 10 -52.01 -15.01 -16.58
C LEU A 10 -50.64 -15.60 -16.88
N ILE A 11 -50.54 -16.44 -17.92
CA ILE A 11 -49.25 -16.96 -18.43
C ILE A 11 -48.38 -15.81 -18.94
N ASP A 12 -48.90 -14.91 -19.78
CA ASP A 12 -48.13 -13.80 -20.34
C ASP A 12 -47.51 -12.88 -19.26
N SER A 13 -48.22 -12.68 -18.16
CA SER A 13 -47.76 -11.88 -17.02
C SER A 13 -46.68 -12.58 -16.18
N VAL A 14 -46.75 -13.92 -16.07
CA VAL A 14 -45.85 -14.73 -15.21
C VAL A 14 -44.60 -15.21 -15.95
N VAL A 15 -44.68 -15.37 -17.27
CA VAL A 15 -43.56 -15.86 -18.11
C VAL A 15 -42.33 -14.98 -17.98
N TRP A 16 -42.46 -13.65 -17.98
CA TRP A 16 -41.32 -12.73 -17.84
C TRP A 16 -40.61 -12.83 -16.47
N PRO A 17 -41.32 -12.72 -15.33
CA PRO A 17 -40.71 -12.94 -14.01
C PRO A 17 -40.04 -14.31 -13.86
N VAL A 18 -40.71 -15.37 -14.30
CA VAL A 18 -40.17 -16.74 -14.22
C VAL A 18 -38.93 -16.88 -15.11
N SER A 19 -38.94 -16.31 -16.32
CA SER A 19 -37.78 -16.33 -17.22
C SER A 19 -36.58 -15.61 -16.61
N ILE A 20 -36.76 -14.44 -16.00
CA ILE A 20 -35.68 -13.70 -15.33
C ILE A 20 -35.10 -14.51 -14.16
N ILE A 21 -35.96 -15.14 -13.35
CA ILE A 21 -35.52 -15.98 -12.23
C ILE A 21 -34.73 -17.19 -12.73
N ILE A 22 -35.20 -17.87 -13.79
CA ILE A 22 -34.51 -19.01 -14.39
C ILE A 22 -33.14 -18.56 -14.94
N LEU A 23 -33.08 -17.44 -15.67
CA LEU A 23 -31.82 -16.89 -16.17
C LEU A 23 -30.87 -16.54 -15.03
N ALA A 24 -31.34 -15.88 -13.97
CA ALA A 24 -30.53 -15.56 -12.80
C ALA A 24 -30.01 -16.83 -12.10
N LEU A 25 -30.82 -17.87 -11.98
CA LEU A 25 -30.43 -19.15 -11.38
C LEU A 25 -29.41 -19.92 -12.22
N ILE A 26 -29.52 -19.87 -13.55
CA ILE A 26 -28.55 -20.47 -14.48
C ILE A 26 -27.24 -19.68 -14.49
N PHE A 27 -27.30 -18.35 -14.53
CA PHE A 27 -26.11 -17.49 -14.72
C PHE A 27 -25.40 -17.06 -13.44
N ARG A 28 -25.98 -17.23 -12.25
CA ARG A 28 -25.33 -16.81 -10.99
C ARG A 28 -23.96 -17.46 -10.77
N SER A 29 -23.79 -18.73 -11.15
CA SER A 29 -22.51 -19.44 -11.01
C SER A 29 -21.45 -18.91 -11.99
N PRO A 30 -21.69 -18.93 -13.32
CA PRO A 30 -20.67 -18.46 -14.28
C PRO A 30 -20.33 -16.98 -14.12
N LEU A 31 -21.28 -16.13 -13.71
CA LEU A 31 -20.99 -14.72 -13.41
C LEU A 31 -20.08 -14.56 -12.18
N SER A 32 -20.32 -15.32 -11.11
CA SER A 32 -19.47 -15.32 -9.92
C SER A 32 -18.04 -15.78 -10.25
N GLU A 33 -17.91 -16.85 -11.04
CA GLU A 33 -16.62 -17.37 -11.50
C GLU A 33 -15.86 -16.33 -12.34
N LEU A 34 -16.54 -15.66 -13.28
CA LEU A 34 -15.93 -14.61 -14.09
C LEU A 34 -15.44 -13.44 -13.23
N ILE A 35 -16.24 -13.00 -12.24
CA ILE A 35 -15.83 -11.95 -11.30
C ILE A 35 -14.59 -12.37 -10.52
N GLN A 36 -14.48 -13.63 -10.09
CA GLN A 36 -13.29 -14.13 -9.40
C GLN A 36 -12.05 -14.13 -10.31
N VAL A 37 -12.19 -14.51 -11.59
CA VAL A 37 -11.08 -14.47 -12.56
C VAL A 37 -10.62 -13.03 -12.78
N LEU A 38 -11.54 -12.09 -12.98
CA LEU A 38 -11.22 -10.67 -13.13
C LEU A 38 -10.53 -10.10 -11.87
N LYS A 39 -10.98 -10.49 -10.68
CA LYS A 39 -10.32 -10.13 -9.42
C LYS A 39 -8.89 -10.67 -9.36
N LYS A 40 -8.67 -11.96 -9.64
CA LYS A 40 -7.33 -12.57 -9.65
C LYS A 40 -6.40 -11.88 -10.65
N PHE A 41 -6.90 -11.54 -11.82
CA PHE A 41 -6.14 -10.80 -12.83
C PHE A 41 -5.78 -9.39 -12.34
N LYS A 42 -6.74 -8.65 -11.78
CA LYS A 42 -6.49 -7.33 -11.18
C LYS A 42 -5.45 -7.42 -10.06
N TYR A 43 -5.57 -8.41 -9.18
CA TYR A 43 -4.65 -8.60 -8.06
C TYR A 43 -3.23 -8.87 -8.54
N LYS A 44 -3.07 -9.80 -9.49
CA LYS A 44 -1.76 -10.09 -10.09
C LYS A 44 -1.17 -8.89 -10.83
N GLY A 45 -2.01 -8.10 -11.51
CA GLY A 45 -1.59 -6.86 -12.16
C GLY A 45 -1.03 -5.85 -11.16
N PHE A 46 -1.77 -5.61 -10.06
CA PHE A 46 -1.34 -4.70 -9.00
C PHE A 46 -0.07 -5.19 -8.29
N GLU A 47 0.03 -6.47 -7.96
CA GLU A 47 1.20 -7.08 -7.34
C GLU A 47 2.46 -6.85 -8.20
N LEU A 48 2.39 -7.15 -9.50
CA LEU A 48 3.51 -6.95 -10.42
C LEU A 48 3.90 -5.47 -10.58
N GLU A 49 2.92 -4.58 -10.60
CA GLU A 49 3.16 -3.14 -10.68
C GLU A 49 3.86 -2.64 -9.41
N PHE A 50 3.33 -2.99 -8.24
CA PHE A 50 3.92 -2.65 -6.95
C PHE A 50 5.37 -3.15 -6.84
N ASP A 51 5.61 -4.42 -7.16
CA ASP A 51 6.96 -5.02 -7.10
C ASP A 51 7.93 -4.30 -8.04
N SER A 52 7.49 -4.00 -9.27
CA SER A 52 8.29 -3.23 -10.23
C SER A 52 8.61 -1.83 -9.70
N GLU A 53 7.64 -1.14 -9.11
CA GLU A 53 7.86 0.20 -8.56
C GLU A 53 8.78 0.19 -7.34
N VAL A 54 8.59 -0.75 -6.41
CA VAL A 54 9.38 -0.83 -5.18
C VAL A 54 10.81 -1.27 -5.48
N LYS A 55 11.01 -2.18 -6.43
CA LYS A 55 12.33 -2.61 -6.87
C LYS A 55 13.14 -1.49 -7.49
N LYS A 56 12.50 -0.69 -8.34
CA LYS A 56 13.12 0.51 -8.92
C LYS A 56 13.48 1.51 -7.83
N LEU A 57 12.54 1.79 -6.93
CA LEU A 57 12.77 2.70 -5.81
C LEU A 57 13.92 2.24 -4.92
N HIS A 58 13.95 0.95 -4.56
CA HIS A 58 15.01 0.35 -3.76
C HIS A 58 16.37 0.49 -4.44
N SER A 59 16.45 0.20 -5.75
CA SER A 59 17.68 0.38 -6.52
C SER A 59 18.14 1.84 -6.57
N ASP A 60 17.21 2.79 -6.67
CA ASP A 60 17.54 4.21 -6.71
C ASP A 60 18.00 4.71 -5.33
N ILE A 61 17.34 4.28 -4.25
CA ILE A 61 17.76 4.57 -2.88
C ILE A 61 19.18 4.05 -2.63
N ALA A 62 19.49 2.82 -3.05
CA ALA A 62 20.82 2.23 -2.88
C ALA A 62 21.94 3.00 -3.62
N LYS A 63 21.61 3.76 -4.67
CA LYS A 63 22.57 4.63 -5.39
C LYS A 63 22.75 5.98 -4.71
N THR A 64 21.67 6.55 -4.17
CA THR A 64 21.65 7.92 -3.63
C THR A 64 22.05 7.99 -2.16
N ILE A 65 21.70 6.95 -1.39
CA ILE A 65 22.01 6.85 0.03
C ILE A 65 23.01 5.71 0.17
N PRO A 66 24.29 6.00 0.46
CA PRO A 66 25.29 4.96 0.65
C PRO A 66 24.82 4.02 1.74
N ASP A 67 24.54 2.77 1.39
CA ASP A 67 24.26 1.78 2.41
C ASP A 67 25.57 1.45 3.13
N LYS A 68 25.80 2.08 4.29
CA LYS A 68 26.93 1.73 5.17
C LYS A 68 26.74 0.33 5.79
N GLY A 69 25.74 -0.43 5.36
CA GLY A 69 25.27 -1.67 5.96
C GLY A 69 24.44 -1.38 7.20
N ILE A 70 23.59 -2.33 7.59
CA ILE A 70 22.94 -2.30 8.91
C ILE A 70 24.00 -2.72 9.92
N ILE A 71 24.66 -1.74 10.54
CA ILE A 71 25.83 -1.99 11.41
C ILE A 71 25.37 -2.22 12.84
N ASP A 72 24.34 -1.50 13.29
CA ASP A 72 23.84 -1.59 14.66
C ASP A 72 22.87 -2.78 14.83
N GLU A 73 23.00 -3.45 15.98
CA GLU A 73 22.21 -4.64 16.32
C GLU A 73 20.71 -4.33 16.50
N GLU A 74 20.37 -3.09 16.84
CA GLU A 74 18.98 -2.65 17.01
C GLU A 74 18.23 -2.65 15.67
N THR A 75 18.81 -2.06 14.63
CA THR A 75 18.24 -2.02 13.28
C THR A 75 18.24 -3.41 12.64
N LYS A 76 19.20 -4.28 12.95
CA LYS A 76 19.14 -5.70 12.53
C LYS A 76 17.96 -6.43 13.18
N ALA A 77 17.75 -6.23 14.49
CA ALA A 77 16.64 -6.82 15.21
C ALA A 77 15.29 -6.29 14.69
N GLU A 78 15.20 -4.99 14.41
CA GLU A 78 14.04 -4.33 13.83
C GLU A 78 13.73 -4.89 12.43
N LYS A 79 14.74 -4.96 11.54
CA LYS A 79 14.62 -5.61 10.23
C LYS A 79 14.11 -7.04 10.38
N SER A 80 14.73 -7.86 11.23
CA SER A 80 14.33 -9.24 11.45
C SER A 80 12.86 -9.35 11.88
N LYS A 81 12.41 -8.49 12.79
CA LYS A 81 10.99 -8.40 13.19
C LYS A 81 10.08 -8.09 12.01
N MET A 82 10.43 -7.12 11.17
CA MET A 82 9.64 -6.73 10.00
C MET A 82 9.58 -7.83 8.96
N ILE A 83 10.70 -8.54 8.73
CA ILE A 83 10.76 -9.71 7.85
C ILE A 83 9.90 -10.86 8.39
N GLN A 84 9.88 -11.08 9.71
CA GLN A 84 8.99 -12.07 10.30
C GLN A 84 7.52 -11.68 10.14
N LEU A 85 7.20 -10.39 10.33
CA LEU A 85 5.85 -9.87 10.11
C LEU A 85 5.44 -10.02 8.64
N SER A 86 6.34 -9.79 7.68
CA SER A 86 6.01 -9.88 6.26
C SER A 86 5.66 -11.31 5.82
N ARG A 87 6.16 -12.33 6.52
CA ARG A 87 5.77 -13.74 6.30
C ARG A 87 4.32 -14.03 6.72
N VAL A 88 3.77 -13.25 7.65
CA VAL A 88 2.39 -13.40 8.13
C VAL A 88 1.46 -12.44 7.37
N SER A 89 1.87 -11.19 7.22
CA SER A 89 1.17 -10.15 6.47
C SER A 89 2.18 -9.17 5.85
N PRO A 90 2.47 -9.30 4.54
CA PRO A 90 3.30 -8.36 3.79
C PRO A 90 2.82 -6.91 3.93
N GLN A 91 1.51 -6.68 3.82
CA GLN A 91 0.89 -5.36 3.92
C GLN A 91 1.11 -4.74 5.30
N ALA A 92 0.90 -5.52 6.37
CA ALA A 92 1.14 -5.04 7.72
C ALA A 92 2.62 -4.68 7.93
N ALA A 93 3.55 -5.48 7.41
CA ALA A 93 4.98 -5.17 7.47
C ALA A 93 5.32 -3.86 6.76
N ILE A 94 4.79 -3.64 5.54
CA ILE A 94 4.94 -2.39 4.80
C ILE A 94 4.42 -1.19 5.61
N LEU A 95 3.19 -1.29 6.12
CA LEU A 95 2.56 -0.23 6.91
C LEU A 95 3.36 0.11 8.18
N ASN A 96 3.85 -0.91 8.89
CA ASN A 96 4.65 -0.70 10.10
C ASN A 96 6.04 -0.13 9.76
N SER A 97 6.65 -0.53 8.64
CA SER A 97 7.97 -0.02 8.24
C SER A 97 7.90 1.47 7.93
N TRP A 98 6.85 1.88 7.23
CA TRP A 98 6.59 3.29 6.96
C TRP A 98 6.32 4.08 8.23
N ALA A 99 5.57 3.53 9.20
CA ALA A 99 5.30 4.20 10.46
C ALA A 99 6.60 4.53 11.24
N GLN A 100 7.64 3.73 11.11
CA GLN A 100 8.97 4.03 11.67
C GLN A 100 9.64 5.21 10.97
N VAL A 101 9.55 5.28 9.63
CA VAL A 101 10.04 6.41 8.84
C VAL A 101 9.30 7.70 9.20
N GLU A 102 7.97 7.65 9.33
CA GLU A 102 7.16 8.79 9.75
C GLU A 102 7.56 9.26 11.15
N LYS A 103 7.65 8.34 12.11
CA LYS A 103 8.11 8.64 13.47
C LYS A 103 9.46 9.36 13.46
N GLU A 104 10.42 8.85 12.70
CA GLU A 104 11.74 9.45 12.64
C GLU A 104 11.75 10.80 11.92
N ALA A 105 10.90 11.00 10.91
CA ALA A 105 10.70 12.30 10.28
C ALA A 105 10.20 13.35 11.30
N PHE A 106 9.23 12.99 12.16
CA PHE A 106 8.79 13.88 13.25
C PHE A 106 9.92 14.18 14.24
N LEU A 107 10.71 13.18 14.63
CA LEU A 107 11.85 13.37 15.53
C LEU A 107 12.95 14.24 14.91
N THR A 108 13.21 14.08 13.62
CA THR A 108 14.16 14.92 12.89
C THR A 108 13.73 16.38 12.90
N VAL A 109 12.45 16.65 12.66
CA VAL A 109 11.92 18.02 12.73
C VAL A 109 11.99 18.58 14.15
N ARG A 110 11.72 17.77 15.19
CA ARG A 110 11.93 18.17 16.59
C ARG A 110 13.39 18.60 16.85
N ARG A 111 14.36 17.88 16.28
CA ARG A 111 15.80 18.21 16.41
C ARG A 111 16.17 19.51 15.68
N LEU A 112 15.64 19.70 14.48
CA LEU A 112 15.92 20.88 13.64
C LEU A 112 15.22 22.15 14.13
N LYS A 113 14.06 22.00 14.77
CA LYS A 113 13.16 23.08 15.15
C LYS A 113 12.60 22.87 16.57
N PRO A 114 13.45 22.91 17.61
CA PRO A 114 13.02 22.67 18.99
C PRO A 114 12.03 23.72 19.52
N GLU A 115 11.90 24.87 18.85
CA GLU A 115 10.97 25.94 19.18
C GLU A 115 9.51 25.67 18.78
N LEU A 116 9.26 24.70 17.89
CA LEU A 116 7.90 24.38 17.43
C LEU A 116 7.10 23.65 18.50
N ALA A 117 5.83 24.04 18.68
CA ALA A 117 4.94 23.36 19.59
C ALA A 117 4.53 21.99 19.04
N ASP A 118 4.26 21.03 19.94
CA ASP A 118 3.81 19.67 19.60
C ASP A 118 2.62 19.65 18.62
N LYS A 119 1.68 20.60 18.78
CA LYS A 119 0.51 20.74 17.92
C LYS A 119 0.88 21.09 16.48
N GLU A 120 1.94 21.87 16.28
CA GLU A 120 2.42 22.27 14.96
C GLU A 120 3.12 21.10 14.27
N ILE A 121 3.91 20.33 15.03
CA ILE A 121 4.66 19.16 14.54
C ILE A 121 3.72 18.03 14.08
N ASN A 122 2.49 17.94 14.61
CA ASN A 122 1.48 16.98 14.15
C ASN A 122 1.00 17.22 12.70
N ASN A 123 1.35 18.36 12.09
CA ASN A 123 1.05 18.60 10.68
C ASN A 123 2.11 17.97 9.78
N TRP A 124 1.76 16.86 9.12
CA TRP A 124 2.64 16.16 8.18
C TRP A 124 3.19 17.05 7.07
N LEU A 125 2.40 18.02 6.58
CA LEU A 125 2.83 18.95 5.55
C LEU A 125 3.94 19.88 6.07
N LEU A 126 3.84 20.33 7.32
CA LEU A 126 4.89 21.12 7.97
C LEU A 126 6.18 20.30 8.11
N VAL A 127 6.06 19.02 8.48
CA VAL A 127 7.21 18.12 8.62
C VAL A 127 7.93 17.97 7.29
N ILE A 128 7.19 17.67 6.22
CA ILE A 128 7.72 17.58 4.86
C ILE A 128 8.44 18.87 4.45
N HIS A 129 7.80 20.03 4.62
CA HIS A 129 8.40 21.31 4.23
C HIS A 129 9.65 21.62 5.05
N THR A 130 9.66 21.31 6.34
CA THR A 130 10.83 21.54 7.21
C THR A 130 11.99 20.64 6.80
N LEU A 131 11.72 19.37 6.50
CA LEU A 131 12.73 18.43 6.02
C LEU A 131 13.32 18.87 4.67
N LEU A 132 12.49 19.31 3.72
CA LEU A 132 12.96 19.83 2.43
C LEU A 132 13.80 21.11 2.61
N ASN A 133 13.31 22.06 3.40
CA ASN A 133 13.98 23.35 3.64
C ASN A 133 15.25 23.22 4.49
N SER A 134 15.47 22.09 5.15
CA SER A 134 16.71 21.83 5.89
C SER A 134 17.93 21.73 4.97
N GLY A 135 17.73 21.46 3.68
CA GLY A 135 18.79 21.17 2.71
C GLY A 135 19.54 19.87 2.96
N LYS A 136 19.10 19.06 3.95
CA LYS A 136 19.73 17.79 4.34
C LYS A 136 19.21 16.61 3.52
N LEU A 137 18.00 16.73 2.97
CA LEU A 137 17.50 15.90 1.89
C LEU A 137 17.63 16.68 0.59
N ASP A 138 18.45 16.20 -0.34
CA ASP A 138 18.44 16.73 -1.70
C ASP A 138 17.15 16.31 -2.42
N ASP A 139 16.92 16.90 -3.60
CA ASP A 139 15.71 16.67 -4.38
C ASP A 139 15.50 15.18 -4.70
N ASP A 140 16.58 14.41 -4.85
CA ASP A 140 16.52 12.99 -5.19
C ASP A 140 16.03 12.16 -4.01
N LYS A 141 16.63 12.35 -2.82
CA LYS A 141 16.21 11.67 -1.59
C LYS A 141 14.79 12.06 -1.19
N PHE A 142 14.42 13.33 -1.39
CA PHE A 142 13.05 13.78 -1.13
C PHE A 142 12.03 13.15 -2.08
N ARG A 143 12.36 13.00 -3.37
CA ARG A 143 11.50 12.25 -4.31
C ARG A 143 11.36 10.79 -3.91
N GLN A 144 12.44 10.14 -3.49
CA GLN A 144 12.42 8.76 -3.00
C GLN A 144 11.54 8.59 -1.76
N PHE A 145 11.66 9.50 -0.79
CA PHE A 145 10.81 9.54 0.41
C PHE A 145 9.32 9.64 0.07
N ASN A 146 8.94 10.58 -0.80
CA ASN A 146 7.55 10.74 -1.22
C ASN A 146 7.04 9.53 -2.03
N LYS A 147 7.88 8.95 -2.89
CA LYS A 147 7.51 7.75 -3.64
C LYS A 147 7.26 6.56 -2.70
N LEU A 148 8.08 6.40 -1.66
CA LEU A 148 7.86 5.35 -0.65
C LEU A 148 6.52 5.54 0.07
N GLY A 149 6.21 6.76 0.52
CA GLY A 149 4.92 7.08 1.13
C GLY A 149 3.73 6.88 0.18
N SER A 150 3.90 7.17 -1.11
CA SER A 150 2.89 6.91 -2.14
C SER A 150 2.61 5.42 -2.29
N LEU A 151 3.66 4.57 -2.34
CA LEU A 151 3.52 3.12 -2.39
C LEU A 151 2.78 2.57 -1.16
N ARG A 152 3.09 3.08 0.03
CA ARG A 152 2.33 2.75 1.25
C ARG A 152 0.85 3.10 1.12
N ASN A 153 0.53 4.27 0.57
CA ASN A 153 -0.86 4.69 0.39
C ASN A 153 -1.60 3.77 -0.58
N GLN A 154 -0.94 3.30 -1.65
CA GLN A 154 -1.52 2.30 -2.55
C GLN A 154 -1.87 1.01 -1.79
N ILE A 155 -0.99 0.53 -0.90
CA ILE A 155 -1.27 -0.64 -0.05
C ILE A 155 -2.44 -0.39 0.90
N ALA A 156 -2.46 0.77 1.57
CA ALA A 156 -3.54 1.11 2.51
C ALA A 156 -4.92 1.12 1.83
N HIS A 157 -5.01 1.56 0.57
CA HIS A 157 -6.25 1.54 -0.21
C HIS A 157 -6.60 0.16 -0.79
N ASN A 158 -5.63 -0.74 -0.90
CA ASN A 158 -5.77 -2.06 -1.53
C ASN A 158 -5.40 -3.19 -0.57
N ILE A 159 -5.79 -3.08 0.71
CA ILE A 159 -5.35 -4.01 1.76
C ILE A 159 -5.74 -5.48 1.50
N ASP A 160 -6.80 -5.69 0.70
CA ASP A 160 -7.29 -7.01 0.30
C ASP A 160 -6.50 -7.63 -0.88
N ILE A 161 -5.62 -6.86 -1.52
CA ILE A 161 -4.80 -7.34 -2.64
C ILE A 161 -3.51 -7.96 -2.08
N PRO A 162 -3.20 -9.23 -2.41
CA PRO A 162 -1.94 -9.86 -2.05
C PRO A 162 -0.74 -9.08 -2.60
N ILE A 163 0.35 -9.09 -1.84
CA ILE A 163 1.66 -8.53 -2.24
C ILE A 163 2.68 -9.65 -2.15
N SER A 164 3.65 -9.65 -3.06
CA SER A 164 4.72 -10.62 -3.03
C SER A 164 5.57 -10.45 -1.77
N GLN A 165 6.21 -11.53 -1.36
CA GLN A 165 7.11 -11.48 -0.22
C GLN A 165 8.33 -10.63 -0.55
N GLU A 166 8.87 -10.78 -1.76
CA GLU A 166 10.02 -10.05 -2.28
C GLU A 166 9.77 -8.53 -2.31
N GLY A 167 8.63 -8.08 -2.85
CA GLY A 167 8.28 -6.67 -2.89
C GLY A 167 8.13 -6.06 -1.50
N ALA A 168 7.57 -6.81 -0.55
CA ALA A 168 7.53 -6.37 0.84
C ALA A 168 8.92 -6.27 1.48
N GLN A 169 9.83 -7.19 1.17
CA GLN A 169 11.22 -7.15 1.65
C GLN A 169 11.96 -5.93 1.12
N GLU A 170 11.89 -5.67 -0.18
CA GLU A 170 12.50 -4.50 -0.82
C GLU A 170 11.92 -3.18 -0.25
N TYR A 171 10.62 -3.15 0.05
CA TYR A 171 9.99 -2.03 0.75
C TYR A 171 10.58 -1.81 2.15
N ILE A 172 10.63 -2.88 2.96
CA ILE A 172 11.14 -2.84 4.35
C ILE A 172 12.56 -2.30 4.35
N GLU A 173 13.42 -2.81 3.47
CA GLU A 173 14.81 -2.38 3.38
C GLU A 173 14.93 -0.91 2.97
N SER A 174 14.14 -0.48 1.98
CA SER A 174 14.08 0.92 1.54
C SER A 174 13.64 1.86 2.67
N ALA A 175 12.64 1.45 3.44
CA ALA A 175 12.15 2.21 4.60
C ALA A 175 13.22 2.34 5.67
N LEU A 176 13.92 1.26 6.01
CA LEU A 176 14.99 1.29 7.02
C LEU A 176 16.18 2.16 6.58
N ILE A 177 16.56 2.11 5.30
CA ILE A 177 17.63 2.96 4.76
C ILE A 177 17.24 4.45 4.89
N LEU A 178 16.00 4.81 4.54
CA LEU A 178 15.51 6.18 4.68
C LEU A 178 15.38 6.61 6.14
N LYS A 179 14.86 5.76 7.02
CA LYS A 179 14.79 6.02 8.46
C LYS A 179 16.19 6.36 9.01
N ARG A 180 17.18 5.52 8.72
CA ARG A 180 18.56 5.76 9.16
C ARG A 180 19.12 7.06 8.59
N HIS A 181 18.85 7.36 7.33
CA HIS A 181 19.28 8.62 6.75
C HIS A 181 18.70 9.83 7.50
N LEU A 182 17.44 9.76 7.94
CA LEU A 182 16.81 10.79 8.78
C LEU A 182 17.44 10.88 10.18
N GLU A 183 17.82 9.75 10.79
CA GLU A 183 18.57 9.71 12.07
C GLU A 183 19.92 10.45 11.96
N GLU A 184 20.59 10.34 10.81
CA GLU A 184 21.85 11.04 10.53
C GLU A 184 21.67 12.55 10.27
N ILE A 185 20.43 13.04 10.09
CA ILE A 185 20.14 14.48 9.97
C ILE A 185 20.25 15.13 11.35
N VAL A 186 21.46 15.60 11.65
CA VAL A 186 21.84 16.49 12.76
C VAL A 186 22.77 17.57 12.23
#